data_AF-A0A1H4BZJ5-F1
#
_entry.id   AF-A0A1H4BZJ5-F1
#
_cell.length_a   1.000
_cell.length_b   1.000
_cell.length_c   1.000
_cell.angle_alpha   90.00
_cell.angle_beta   90.00
_cell.angle_gamma   90.00
#
_symmetry.space_group_name_H-M   'P 1'
#
loop_
_entity.id
_entity.type
_entity.pdbx_description
1 polymer ?
#
loop_
_entity_poly.entity_id
_entity_poly.type
_entity_poly.pdbx_seq_one_letter_code
_entity_poly.pdbx_strand_id
1 'polypeptide(L)' 'MEKSWLLLIALLLFLTFTFLFWRLTSGYAKKESGTKMWKHGATRLSYWQAAILYCIGATILTMYILKWTQVLSF' A
#
# COMPACT_ATOMS: atom_id res chain seq x y z
N MET A 1 5.80 -22.82 7.98
CA MET A 1 5.77 -22.10 6.69
C MET A 1 7.20 -21.81 6.28
N GLU A 2 7.64 -22.17 5.08
CA GLU A 2 8.96 -21.75 4.61
C GLU A 2 9.01 -20.21 4.55
N LYS A 3 10.18 -19.63 4.81
CA LYS A 3 10.37 -18.16 4.75
C LYS A 3 9.89 -17.57 3.41
N SER A 4 9.99 -18.35 2.33
CA SER A 4 9.50 -18.01 0.99
C SER A 4 7.98 -17.73 0.96
N TRP A 5 7.17 -18.51 1.68
CA TRP A 5 5.72 -18.33 1.72
C TRP A 5 5.33 -17.04 2.46
N LEU A 6 6.06 -16.68 3.52
CA LEU A 6 5.83 -15.43 4.27
C LEU A 6 6.07 -14.20 3.39
N LEU A 7 7.15 -14.23 2.61
CA LEU A 7 7.47 -13.16 1.66
C LEU A 7 6.41 -13.03 0.58
N LEU A 8 5.89 -14.14 0.08
CA LEU A 8 4.85 -14.18 -0.95
C LEU A 8 3.53 -13.57 -0.44
N ILE A 9 3.14 -13.89 0.80
CA ILE A 9 1.96 -13.31 1.46
C ILE A 9 2.14 -11.81 1.71
N ALA A 10 3.31 -11.38 2.20
CA ALA A 10 3.62 -9.96 2.39
C ALA A 10 3.50 -9.19 1.07
N LEU A 11 4.06 -9.75 -0.01
CA LEU A 11 4.03 -9.13 -1.34
C LEU A 11 2.58 -9.02 -1.87
N LEU A 12 1.77 -10.06 -1.70
CA LEU A 12 0.36 -10.05 -2.09
C LEU A 12 -0.45 -8.99 -1.33
N LEU A 13 -0.24 -8.89 -0.01
CA LEU A 13 -0.87 -7.87 0.83
C LEU A 13 -0.45 -6.47 0.38
N PHE A 14 0.85 -6.25 0.17
CA PHE A 14 1.37 -4.97 -0.27
C PHE A 14 0.78 -4.54 -1.63
N LEU A 15 0.72 -5.46 -2.60
CA LEU A 15 0.10 -5.21 -3.90
C LEU A 15 -1.40 -4.89 -3.76
N THR A 16 -2.10 -5.63 -2.90
CA THR A 16 -3.54 -5.43 -2.64
C THR A 16 -3.80 -4.05 -2.03
N PHE A 17 -3.04 -3.67 -1.01
CA PHE A 17 -3.15 -2.34 -0.39
C PHE A 17 -2.79 -1.23 -1.37
N THR A 18 -1.73 -1.41 -2.17
CA THR A 18 -1.32 -0.42 -3.19
C THR A 18 -2.43 -0.23 -4.22
N PHE A 19 -3.06 -1.32 -4.67
CA PHE A 19 -4.16 -1.27 -5.62
C PHE A 19 -5.41 -0.60 -5.04
N LEU A 20 -5.78 -0.95 -3.80
CA LEU A 20 -6.88 -0.32 -3.06
C LEU A 20 -6.63 1.19 -2.87
N PHE A 21 -5.43 1.54 -2.40
CA PHE A 21 -5.03 2.92 -2.20
C PHE A 21 -5.14 3.67 -3.53
N TRP A 22 -4.49 3.20 -4.60
CA TRP A 22 -4.60 3.81 -5.91
C TRP A 22 -6.06 3.98 -6.32
N ARG A 23 -6.87 2.92 -6.28
CA ARG A 23 -8.25 2.97 -6.78
C ARG A 23 -9.10 4.01 -6.04
N LEU A 24 -8.92 4.13 -4.71
CA LEU A 24 -9.68 5.07 -3.89
C LEU A 24 -9.16 6.50 -4.02
N THR A 25 -7.85 6.71 -3.96
CA THR A 25 -7.27 8.06 -3.91
C THR A 25 -6.92 8.64 -5.27
N SER A 26 -6.79 7.85 -6.34
CA SER A 26 -6.48 8.39 -7.68
C SER A 26 -7.57 9.27 -8.26
N GLY A 27 -8.84 8.92 -8.01
CA GLY A 27 -9.98 9.73 -8.44
C GLY A 27 -10.06 11.05 -7.66
N TYR A 28 -9.83 10.99 -6.35
CA TYR A 28 -9.87 12.15 -5.46
C TYR A 28 -8.68 13.09 -5.70
N ALA A 29 -7.47 12.54 -5.78
CA ALA A 29 -6.26 13.31 -5.99
C ALA A 29 -6.24 14.01 -7.36
N LYS A 30 -6.82 13.39 -8.40
CA LYS A 30 -7.02 14.03 -9.71
C LYS A 30 -8.03 15.18 -9.67
N LYS A 31 -9.04 15.09 -8.81
CA LYS A 31 -10.09 16.11 -8.65
C LYS A 31 -9.61 17.29 -7.78
N GLU A 32 -8.83 17.01 -6.74
CA GLU A 32 -8.37 17.98 -5.75
C GLU A 32 -7.09 18.71 -6.17
N SER A 33 -6.16 18.03 -6.85
CA SER A 33 -4.92 18.67 -7.32
C SER A 33 -5.13 19.57 -8.54
N GLY A 34 -6.30 19.53 -9.18
CA GLY A 34 -6.52 20.16 -10.48
C GLY A 34 -5.67 19.51 -11.59
N THR A 35 -6.20 19.42 -12.80
CA THR A 35 -5.52 18.77 -13.95
C THR A 35 -4.14 19.34 -14.28
N LYS A 36 -3.82 20.56 -13.80
CA LYS A 36 -2.54 21.24 -13.98
C LYS A 36 -1.46 20.82 -12.96
N MET A 37 -1.81 20.59 -11.69
CA MET A 37 -0.83 20.23 -10.63
C MET A 37 -0.57 18.73 -10.58
N TRP A 38 -1.55 17.89 -10.93
CA TRP A 38 -1.34 16.45 -11.15
C TRP A 38 -0.35 16.14 -12.30
N LYS A 39 -0.22 17.08 -13.24
CA LYS A 39 0.76 17.02 -14.35
C LYS A 39 2.19 17.29 -13.88
N HIS A 40 2.38 17.92 -12.72
CA HIS A 40 3.70 18.10 -12.12
C HIS A 40 4.17 16.76 -11.55
N GLY A 41 5.21 16.17 -12.17
CA GLY A 41 5.72 14.85 -11.79
C GLY A 41 6.13 14.75 -10.31
N ALA A 42 6.55 15.86 -9.70
CA ALA A 42 6.88 15.94 -8.27
C ALA A 42 5.66 15.69 -7.36
N THR A 43 4.48 16.24 -7.70
CA THR A 43 3.25 16.03 -6.92
C THR A 43 2.78 14.58 -7.02
N ARG A 44 2.95 13.97 -8.21
CA ARG A 44 2.67 12.55 -8.41
C ARG A 44 3.64 11.66 -7.63
N LEU A 45 4.94 11.99 -7.62
CA LEU A 45 5.94 11.28 -6.83
C LEU A 45 5.65 11.36 -5.33
N SER A 46 5.30 12.53 -4.81
CA SER A 46 4.97 12.71 -3.40
C SER A 46 3.72 11.92 -3.00
N TYR A 47 2.70 11.89 -3.86
CA TYR A 47 1.53 11.03 -3.71
C TYR A 47 1.91 9.53 -3.65
N TRP A 48 2.79 9.08 -4.53
CA TRP A 48 3.27 7.70 -4.55
C TRP A 48 4.13 7.34 -3.34
N GLN A 49 4.97 8.26 -2.87
CA GLN A 49 5.72 8.08 -1.63
C GLN A 49 4.79 7.92 -0.43
N ALA A 50 3.76 8.76 -0.32
CA ALA A 50 2.75 8.64 0.71
C ALA A 50 2.01 7.29 0.59
N ALA A 51 1.58 6.92 -0.61
CA ALA A 51 0.92 5.65 -0.87
C ALA A 51 1.77 4.45 -0.42
N ILE A 52 3.06 4.43 -0.78
CA ILE A 52 3.98 3.37 -0.37
C ILE A 52 4.14 3.33 1.15
N LEU A 53 4.30 4.48 1.81
CA LEU A 53 4.39 4.56 3.28
C LEU A 53 3.16 3.96 3.96
N TYR A 54 1.95 4.36 3.52
CA TYR A 54 0.70 3.82 4.05
C TYR A 54 0.57 2.32 3.77
N CYS A 55 0.95 1.85 2.59
CA CYS A 55 0.88 0.44 2.22
C CYS A 55 1.87 -0.42 3.01
N ILE A 56 3.09 0.08 3.27
CA ILE A 56 4.07 -0.60 4.14
C ILE A 56 3.50 -0.69 5.56
N GLY A 57 3.00 0.41 6.11
CA GLY A 57 2.39 0.43 7.45
C GLY A 57 1.22 -0.55 7.57
N ALA A 58 0.31 -0.53 6.60
CA ALA A 58 -0.84 -1.45 6.55
C ALA A 58 -0.41 -2.92 6.44
N THR A 59 0.61 -3.21 5.63
CA THR A 59 1.14 -4.57 5.46
C THR A 59 1.78 -5.08 6.75
N ILE A 60 2.60 -4.27 7.42
CA ILE A 60 3.21 -4.62 8.71
C ILE A 60 2.13 -4.85 9.76
N LEU A 61 1.15 -3.94 9.86
CA LEU A 61 0.04 -4.06 10.81
C LEU A 61 -0.74 -5.36 10.57
N THR A 62 -1.05 -5.68 9.31
CA THR A 62 -1.77 -6.90 8.93
C THR A 62 -0.96 -8.15 9.26
N MET A 63 0.33 -8.16 8.96
CA MET A 63 1.24 -9.26 9.34
C MET A 63 1.31 -9.45 10.87
N TYR A 64 1.30 -8.35 11.63
CA TYR A 64 1.29 -8.41 13.09
C TYR A 64 -0.03 -8.99 13.62
N ILE A 65 -1.17 -8.59 13.06
CA ILE A 65 -2.49 -9.15 13.40
C ILE A 65 -2.57 -10.64 13.06
N LEU A 66 -2.06 -11.04 11.90
CA LEU A 66 -2.03 -12.45 11.48
C LEU A 66 -1.14 -13.31 12.38
N LYS A 67 -0.03 -12.74 12.89
CA LYS A 67 0.79 -13.38 13.92
C LYS A 67 0.03 -13.48 15.25
N TRP A 68 -0.61 -12.39 15.69
CA TRP A 68 -1.37 -12.34 16.94
C TRP A 68 -2.52 -13.34 16.99
N THR A 69 -3.22 -13.52 15.87
CA THR A 69 -4.34 -14.46 15.72
C THR A 69 -3.89 -15.91 15.50
N GLN A 70 -2.58 -16.21 15.57
CA GLN A 70 -1.97 -17.50 15.29
C GLN A 70 -2.30 -18.09 13.90
N VAL A 71 -2.79 -17.26 12.98
CA VAL A 71 -3.02 -17.64 11.58
C VAL A 71 -1.67 -17.85 10.88
N LEU A 72 -0.70 -17.01 11.22
CA LEU A 72 0.68 -17.10 10.74
C LEU A 72 1.63 -17.36 11.92
N SER A 73 2.00 -18.63 12.07
CA SER A 73 2.99 -19.07 13.06
C SER A 73 4.38 -19.08 12.42
N PHE A 74 5.13 -18.01 12.65
CA PHE A 74 6.55 -17.89 12.32
C PHE A 74 7.34 -17.31 13.48
#